data_AF-A0A1L4FRE4-F1
#
_entry.id   AF-A0A1L4FRE4-F1
#
_cell.length_a   1.000
_cell.length_b   1.000
_cell.length_c   1.000
_cell.angle_alpha   90.00
_cell.angle_beta   90.00
_cell.angle_gamma   90.00
#
_symmetry.space_group_name_H-M   'P 1'
#
loop_
_entity.id
_entity.type
_entity.pdbx_description
1 polymer ?
#
loop_
_entity_poly.entity_id
_entity_poly.type
_entity_poly.pdbx_seq_one_letter_code
_entity_poly.pdbx_strand_id
1 'polypeptide(L)'
;MNEFLHQEQRISITNGRKTFYALVSLFFGIAFTILIATMGIASYFVSPRWLMQPAGIGTSFGIFISGLIFLVVFSYYGNRMNLFWKIVSSIVIVFFLSYFVVYATKVWLEFDSNRTLIIFGSLLIPGIIMIAAGLLGYFEIIKIEKLTFIYWILFAVYIVTTIVVFVTIFVTSNSKTLLTMSNFYSFLIITIVFVSTAIDFYLLRKKAESFETTVDKKELVKEALMFSVSLFSNYVQLVLQILRLFSFNKN
;
A
#
# COMPACT_ATOMS: atom_id res chain seq x y z
N MET A 1 30.17 -9.76 -38.73
CA MET A 1 30.12 -10.59 -37.51
C MET A 1 30.15 -9.74 -36.22
N ASN A 2 31.04 -8.74 -36.10
CA ASN A 2 31.05 -7.82 -34.95
C ASN A 2 29.80 -6.91 -34.82
N GLU A 3 29.17 -6.51 -35.93
CA GLU A 3 27.93 -5.70 -35.87
C GLU A 3 26.72 -6.49 -35.36
N PHE A 4 26.66 -7.80 -35.64
CA PHE A 4 25.59 -8.68 -35.16
C PHE A 4 25.67 -8.89 -33.63
N LEU A 5 26.89 -9.06 -33.10
CA LEU A 5 27.13 -9.16 -31.66
C LEU A 5 26.79 -7.86 -30.92
N HIS A 6 27.06 -6.70 -31.53
CA HIS A 6 26.66 -5.40 -30.97
C HIS A 6 25.15 -5.15 -31.06
N GLN A 7 24.45 -5.67 -32.07
CA GLN A 7 22.99 -5.60 -32.15
C GLN A 7 22.31 -6.52 -31.12
N GLU A 8 22.76 -7.76 -30.94
CA GLU A 8 22.22 -8.67 -29.92
C GLU A 8 22.42 -8.13 -28.49
N GLN A 9 23.58 -7.55 -28.18
CA GLN A 9 23.79 -6.89 -26.89
C GLN A 9 22.85 -5.69 -26.70
N ARG A 10 22.63 -4.83 -27.71
CA ARG A 10 21.69 -3.70 -27.60
C ARG A 10 20.23 -4.14 -27.41
N ILE A 11 19.81 -5.24 -28.05
CA ILE A 11 18.46 -5.81 -27.90
C ILE A 11 18.26 -6.45 -26.52
N SER A 12 19.30 -7.08 -25.97
CA SER A 12 19.33 -7.63 -24.61
C SER A 12 19.27 -6.53 -23.53
N ILE A 13 20.03 -5.45 -23.70
CA ILE A 13 20.17 -4.31 -22.76
C ILE A 13 18.86 -3.50 -22.63
N THR A 14 18.15 -3.25 -23.73
CA THR A 14 16.86 -2.52 -23.70
C THR A 14 15.70 -3.34 -23.11
N ASN A 15 15.86 -4.66 -22.94
CA ASN A 15 14.84 -5.53 -22.38
C ASN A 15 14.80 -5.54 -20.85
N GLY A 16 15.91 -5.35 -20.13
CA GLY A 16 15.97 -5.43 -18.67
C GLY A 16 15.02 -4.44 -17.98
N ARG A 17 15.14 -3.16 -18.34
CA ARG A 17 14.30 -2.08 -17.82
C ARG A 17 12.81 -2.31 -18.08
N LYS A 18 12.44 -2.67 -19.33
CA LYS A 18 11.04 -2.95 -19.71
C LYS A 18 10.49 -4.15 -18.95
N THR A 19 11.29 -5.22 -18.82
CA THR A 19 10.93 -6.43 -18.08
C THR A 19 10.70 -6.12 -16.60
N PHE A 20 11.53 -5.26 -16.00
CA PHE A 20 11.36 -4.84 -14.61
C PHE A 20 10.03 -4.11 -14.38
N TYR A 21 9.70 -3.10 -15.19
CA TYR A 21 8.40 -2.42 -15.11
C TYR A 21 7.22 -3.37 -15.34
N ALA A 22 7.35 -4.29 -16.31
CA ALA A 22 6.32 -5.28 -16.59
C ALA A 22 6.10 -6.23 -15.40
N LEU A 23 7.17 -6.69 -14.75
CA LEU A 23 7.06 -7.51 -13.55
C LEU A 23 6.45 -6.75 -12.37
N VAL A 24 6.84 -5.48 -12.16
CA VAL A 24 6.22 -4.66 -11.11
C VAL A 24 4.72 -4.52 -11.35
N SER A 25 4.31 -4.18 -12.58
CA SER A 25 2.90 -4.07 -12.94
C SER A 25 2.16 -5.40 -12.81
N LEU A 26 2.79 -6.53 -13.17
CA LEU A 26 2.22 -7.86 -13.07
C LEU A 26 1.98 -8.24 -11.61
N PHE A 27 2.98 -8.12 -10.75
CA PHE A 27 2.86 -8.47 -9.33
C PHE A 27 1.89 -7.55 -8.60
N PHE A 28 1.89 -6.25 -8.90
CA PHE A 28 0.86 -5.33 -8.39
C PHE A 28 -0.54 -5.74 -8.87
N GLY A 29 -0.70 -6.07 -10.16
CA GLY A 29 -1.98 -6.53 -10.73
C GLY A 29 -2.49 -7.83 -10.10
N ILE A 30 -1.59 -8.79 -9.82
CA ILE A 30 -1.93 -10.01 -9.07
C ILE A 30 -2.39 -9.65 -7.66
N ALA A 31 -1.66 -8.79 -6.95
CA ALA A 31 -2.03 -8.37 -5.60
C ALA A 31 -3.39 -7.66 -5.56
N PHE A 32 -3.64 -6.77 -6.52
CA PHE A 32 -4.92 -6.11 -6.70
C PHE A 32 -6.05 -7.10 -7.02
N THR A 33 -5.79 -8.10 -7.87
CA THR A 33 -6.78 -9.15 -8.18
C THR A 33 -7.10 -9.98 -6.93
N ILE A 34 -6.11 -10.31 -6.11
CA ILE A 34 -6.31 -10.99 -4.82
C ILE A 34 -7.17 -10.13 -3.89
N LEU A 35 -6.94 -8.81 -3.81
CA LEU A 35 -7.80 -7.91 -3.05
C LEU A 35 -9.27 -7.99 -3.50
N ILE A 36 -9.53 -7.83 -4.80
CA ILE A 36 -10.89 -7.86 -5.36
C ILE A 36 -11.53 -9.24 -5.15
N ALA A 37 -10.80 -10.33 -5.37
CA ALA A 37 -11.27 -11.69 -5.13
C ALA A 37 -11.60 -11.90 -3.64
N THR A 38 -10.76 -11.41 -2.73
CA THR A 38 -10.99 -11.50 -1.28
C THR A 38 -12.25 -10.72 -0.88
N MET A 39 -12.45 -9.53 -1.45
CA MET A 39 -13.67 -8.74 -1.24
C MET A 39 -14.93 -9.46 -1.76
N GLY A 40 -14.87 -10.06 -2.95
CA GLY A 40 -15.98 -10.81 -3.54
C GLY A 40 -16.31 -12.11 -2.80
N ILE A 41 -15.29 -12.86 -2.37
CA ILE A 41 -15.49 -14.05 -1.53
C ILE A 41 -16.09 -13.64 -0.18
N ALA A 42 -15.61 -12.55 0.41
CA ALA A 42 -16.11 -12.07 1.69
C ALA A 42 -17.58 -11.61 1.62
N SER A 43 -18.00 -10.98 0.52
CA SER A 43 -19.40 -10.58 0.34
C SER A 43 -20.34 -11.77 0.11
N TYR A 44 -19.85 -12.86 -0.50
CA TYR A 44 -20.67 -14.04 -0.81
C TYR A 44 -20.72 -15.09 0.31
N PHE A 45 -19.57 -15.42 0.91
CA PHE A 45 -19.44 -16.54 1.85
C PHE A 45 -19.51 -16.16 3.31
N VAL A 46 -19.17 -14.91 3.66
CA VAL A 46 -19.15 -14.54 5.06
C VAL A 46 -20.53 -14.09 5.49
N SER A 47 -21.35 -15.10 5.85
CA SER A 47 -22.52 -14.86 6.70
C SER A 47 -22.10 -13.94 7.85
N PRO A 48 -22.95 -12.98 8.26
CA PRO A 48 -22.57 -11.91 9.16
C PRO A 48 -21.79 -12.42 10.39
N ARG A 49 -22.17 -13.59 10.93
CA ARG A 49 -21.71 -14.17 12.20
C ARG A 49 -20.22 -14.54 12.31
N TRP A 50 -19.53 -14.99 11.26
CA TRP A 50 -18.12 -15.44 11.40
C TRP A 50 -17.11 -14.30 11.45
N LEU A 51 -17.41 -13.16 10.83
CA LEU A 51 -16.67 -11.90 10.99
C LEU A 51 -17.28 -10.98 12.06
N MET A 52 -18.50 -11.27 12.54
CA MET A 52 -19.22 -10.51 13.58
C MET A 52 -19.11 -11.11 14.97
N GLN A 53 -18.35 -12.19 15.19
CA GLN A 53 -17.91 -12.39 16.57
C GLN A 53 -17.18 -11.10 16.93
N PRO A 54 -17.54 -10.42 18.03
CA PRO A 54 -16.70 -9.40 18.58
C PRO A 54 -15.43 -10.12 19.00
N ALA A 55 -14.54 -10.31 18.03
CA ALA A 55 -13.13 -10.25 18.24
C ALA A 55 -12.98 -8.93 19.01
N GLY A 56 -13.00 -9.04 20.35
CA GLY A 56 -13.03 -7.89 21.23
C GLY A 56 -11.94 -6.93 20.81
N ILE A 57 -11.99 -5.70 21.30
CA ILE A 57 -10.96 -4.70 21.01
C ILE A 57 -9.55 -5.31 21.07
N GLY A 58 -9.30 -6.26 21.99
CA GLY A 58 -8.09 -7.08 22.08
C GLY A 58 -7.73 -7.94 20.85
N THR A 59 -8.65 -8.69 20.22
CA THR A 59 -8.32 -9.52 19.03
C THR A 59 -8.14 -8.68 17.78
N SER A 60 -8.95 -7.62 17.60
CA SER A 60 -8.78 -6.67 16.50
C SER A 60 -7.46 -5.89 16.64
N PHE A 61 -7.09 -5.53 17.87
CA PHE A 61 -5.80 -4.91 18.20
C PHE A 61 -4.63 -5.88 18.04
N GLY A 62 -4.80 -7.16 18.39
CA GLY A 62 -3.80 -8.20 18.15
C GLY A 62 -3.52 -8.43 16.67
N ILE A 63 -4.56 -8.42 15.82
CA ILE A 63 -4.41 -8.50 14.36
C ILE A 63 -3.67 -7.25 13.84
N PHE A 64 -4.02 -6.05 14.31
CA PHE A 64 -3.32 -4.83 13.92
C PHE A 64 -1.84 -4.83 14.33
N ILE A 65 -1.52 -5.18 15.58
CA ILE A 65 -0.14 -5.26 16.08
C ILE A 65 0.65 -6.34 15.34
N SER A 66 0.09 -7.53 15.15
CA SER A 66 0.77 -8.60 14.41
C SER A 66 1.04 -8.20 12.97
N GLY A 67 0.11 -7.48 12.32
CA GLY A 67 0.31 -6.87 11.02
C GLY A 67 1.44 -5.84 10.99
N LEU A 68 1.50 -4.95 11.98
CA LEU A 68 2.59 -3.97 12.12
C LEU A 68 3.94 -4.64 12.35
N ILE A 69 4.02 -5.61 13.26
CA ILE A 69 5.22 -6.38 13.53
C ILE A 69 5.66 -7.10 12.25
N PHE A 70 4.73 -7.74 11.54
CA PHE A 70 5.02 -8.44 10.30
C PHE A 70 5.51 -7.50 9.20
N LEU A 71 4.93 -6.30 9.05
CA LEU A 71 5.39 -5.27 8.11
C LEU A 71 6.80 -4.76 8.45
N VAL A 72 7.09 -4.50 9.73
CA VAL A 72 8.42 -4.05 10.19
C VAL A 72 9.45 -5.16 9.97
N VAL A 73 9.13 -6.40 10.36
CA VAL A 73 9.99 -7.57 10.16
C VAL A 73 10.23 -7.82 8.67
N PHE A 74 9.20 -7.74 7.84
CA PHE A 74 9.34 -7.89 6.40
C PHE A 74 10.18 -6.76 5.79
N SER A 75 9.96 -5.51 6.18
CA SER A 75 10.76 -4.39 5.69
C SER A 75 12.24 -4.53 6.07
N TYR A 76 12.53 -5.05 7.26
CA TYR A 76 13.91 -5.20 7.76
C TYR A 76 14.62 -6.43 7.17
N TYR A 77 13.95 -7.59 7.17
CA TYR A 77 14.54 -8.85 6.71
C TYR A 77 14.33 -9.12 5.22
N GLY A 78 13.39 -8.43 4.58
CA GLY A 78 13.01 -8.64 3.18
C GLY A 78 14.19 -8.51 2.23
N ASN A 79 15.14 -7.61 2.50
CA ASN A 79 16.35 -7.48 1.67
C ASN A 79 17.30 -8.68 1.80
N ARG A 80 17.32 -9.37 2.94
CA ARG A 80 18.22 -10.50 3.24
C ARG A 80 17.63 -11.86 2.87
N MET A 81 16.33 -11.92 2.57
CA MET A 81 15.66 -13.18 2.23
C MET A 81 16.05 -13.69 0.84
N ASN A 82 16.12 -15.02 0.71
CA ASN A 82 16.21 -15.67 -0.59
C ASN A 82 14.90 -15.45 -1.38
N LEU A 83 14.93 -15.69 -2.70
CA LEU A 83 13.78 -15.39 -3.56
C LEU A 83 12.51 -16.15 -3.13
N PHE A 84 12.66 -17.42 -2.74
CA PHE A 84 11.55 -18.25 -2.28
C PHE A 84 10.84 -17.64 -1.06
N TRP A 85 11.59 -17.29 -0.01
CA TRP A 85 11.02 -16.67 1.19
C TRP A 85 10.43 -15.29 0.93
N LYS A 86 11.02 -14.49 0.01
CA LYS A 86 10.42 -13.22 -0.42
C LYS A 86 9.07 -13.40 -1.08
N ILE A 87 8.92 -14.39 -1.97
CA ILE A 87 7.64 -14.69 -2.64
C ILE A 87 6.60 -15.10 -1.60
N VAL A 88 6.93 -16.07 -0.74
CA VAL A 88 6.01 -16.57 0.30
C VAL A 88 5.56 -15.43 1.21
N SER A 89 6.49 -14.63 1.74
CA SER A 89 6.16 -13.50 2.62
C SER A 89 5.34 -12.43 1.90
N SER A 90 5.62 -12.14 0.63
CA SER A 90 4.83 -11.18 -0.16
C SER A 90 3.39 -11.63 -0.37
N ILE A 91 3.18 -12.92 -0.64
CA ILE A 91 1.83 -13.50 -0.74
C ILE A 91 1.10 -13.32 0.60
N VAL A 92 1.74 -13.65 1.72
CA VAL A 92 1.15 -13.48 3.05
C VAL A 92 0.79 -12.02 3.34
N ILE A 93 1.65 -11.05 2.99
CA ILE A 93 1.37 -9.62 3.14
C ILE A 93 0.15 -9.22 2.32
N VAL A 94 0.10 -9.63 1.06
CA VAL A 94 -1.01 -9.28 0.15
C VAL A 94 -2.33 -9.81 0.70
N PHE A 95 -2.38 -11.07 1.15
CA PHE A 95 -3.58 -11.64 1.77
C PHE A 95 -3.97 -10.91 3.06
N PHE A 96 -2.99 -10.63 3.92
CA PHE A 96 -3.21 -9.93 5.19
C PHE A 96 -3.80 -8.53 4.98
N LEU A 97 -3.20 -7.74 4.08
CA LEU A 97 -3.67 -6.41 3.73
C LEU A 97 -5.06 -6.45 3.09
N SER A 98 -5.30 -7.42 2.20
CA SER A 98 -6.61 -7.62 1.56
C SER A 98 -7.69 -7.93 2.59
N TYR A 99 -7.39 -8.81 3.55
CA TYR A 99 -8.28 -9.09 4.67
C TYR A 99 -8.60 -7.84 5.50
N PHE A 100 -7.59 -6.98 5.74
CA PHE A 100 -7.78 -5.75 6.51
C PHE A 100 -8.72 -4.76 5.79
N VAL A 101 -8.64 -4.65 4.47
CA VAL A 101 -9.59 -3.84 3.67
C VAL A 101 -11.01 -4.39 3.77
N VAL A 102 -11.18 -5.72 3.69
CA VAL A 102 -12.49 -6.36 3.85
C VAL A 102 -13.07 -6.09 5.24
N TYR A 103 -12.26 -6.29 6.28
CA TYR A 103 -12.66 -6.02 7.66
C TYR A 103 -13.08 -4.55 7.82
N ALA A 104 -12.26 -3.61 7.36
CA ALA A 104 -12.54 -2.18 7.43
C ALA A 104 -13.81 -1.80 6.66
N THR A 105 -13.99 -2.31 5.44
CA THR A 105 -15.20 -2.09 4.64
C THR A 105 -16.45 -2.55 5.39
N LYS A 106 -16.38 -3.72 6.04
CA LYS A 106 -17.50 -4.28 6.79
C LYS A 106 -17.82 -3.45 8.05
N VAL A 107 -16.81 -3.05 8.81
CA VAL A 107 -16.95 -2.26 10.04
C VAL A 107 -17.44 -0.83 9.76
N TRP A 108 -16.93 -0.20 8.70
CA TRP A 108 -17.16 1.22 8.44
C TRP A 108 -18.31 1.51 7.50
N LEU A 109 -18.59 0.63 6.54
CA LEU A 109 -19.65 0.87 5.55
C LEU A 109 -20.87 -0.01 5.74
N GLU A 110 -20.77 -1.16 6.42
CA GLU A 110 -21.78 -2.24 6.34
C GLU A 110 -22.03 -2.65 4.87
N PHE A 111 -22.07 -3.95 4.55
CA PHE A 111 -22.32 -4.38 3.16
C PHE A 111 -23.81 -4.18 2.82
N ASP A 112 -24.18 -2.94 2.50
CA ASP A 112 -25.49 -2.56 1.97
C ASP A 112 -25.35 -2.18 0.48
N SER A 113 -26.29 -2.69 -0.33
CA SER A 113 -26.42 -2.44 -1.77
C SER A 113 -26.43 -0.95 -2.14
N ASN A 114 -26.96 -0.08 -1.27
CA ASN A 114 -26.96 1.38 -1.47
C ASN A 114 -25.57 2.01 -1.31
N ARG A 115 -24.57 1.27 -0.87
CA ARG A 115 -23.20 1.75 -0.60
C ARG A 115 -22.16 1.21 -1.58
N THR A 116 -22.59 0.45 -2.59
CA THR A 116 -21.71 -0.09 -3.64
C THR A 116 -20.91 1.02 -4.34
N LEU A 117 -21.50 2.18 -4.61
CA LEU A 117 -20.78 3.33 -5.20
C LEU A 117 -19.66 3.86 -4.31
N ILE A 118 -19.85 3.85 -2.98
CA ILE A 118 -18.81 4.28 -2.02
C ILE A 118 -17.66 3.28 -2.01
N ILE A 119 -17.97 1.98 -2.05
CA ILE A 119 -16.96 0.92 -2.13
C ILE A 119 -16.15 1.08 -3.43
N PHE A 120 -16.81 1.26 -4.58
CA PHE A 120 -16.11 1.52 -5.85
C PHE A 120 -15.27 2.80 -5.81
N GLY A 121 -15.82 3.90 -5.30
CA GLY A 121 -15.08 5.15 -5.13
C GLY A 121 -13.85 4.98 -4.24
N SER A 122 -13.96 4.23 -3.16
CA SER A 122 -12.86 3.96 -2.23
C SER A 122 -11.74 3.10 -2.82
N LEU A 123 -12.01 2.36 -3.90
CA LEU A 123 -11.00 1.61 -4.66
C LEU A 123 -10.42 2.46 -5.81
N LEU A 124 -11.22 3.28 -6.49
CA LEU A 124 -10.75 4.08 -7.63
C LEU A 124 -9.91 5.29 -7.21
N ILE A 125 -10.33 6.03 -6.18
CA ILE A 125 -9.64 7.25 -5.72
C ILE A 125 -8.17 6.98 -5.35
N PRO A 126 -7.82 5.93 -4.58
CA PRO A 126 -6.42 5.56 -4.34
C PRO A 126 -5.59 5.41 -5.61
N GLY A 127 -6.14 4.80 -6.66
CA GLY A 127 -5.46 4.65 -7.95
C GLY A 127 -5.12 5.99 -8.59
N ILE A 128 -6.06 6.94 -8.56
CA ILE A 128 -5.84 8.31 -9.08
C ILE A 128 -4.76 9.03 -8.27
N ILE A 129 -4.81 8.94 -6.94
CA ILE A 129 -3.81 9.54 -6.04
C ILE A 129 -2.41 8.95 -6.34
N MET A 130 -2.31 7.64 -6.51
CA MET A 130 -1.04 6.98 -6.84
C MET A 130 -0.52 7.35 -8.23
N ILE A 131 -1.38 7.52 -9.23
CA ILE A 131 -0.97 8.02 -10.55
C ILE A 131 -0.38 9.42 -10.43
N ALA A 132 -1.06 10.33 -9.71
CA ALA A 132 -0.56 11.69 -9.50
C ALA A 132 0.79 11.71 -8.74
N ALA A 133 0.91 10.93 -7.66
CA ALA A 133 2.14 10.76 -6.92
C ALA A 133 3.26 10.15 -7.77
N GLY A 134 2.92 9.14 -8.57
CA GLY A 134 3.84 8.45 -9.45
C GLY A 134 4.39 9.36 -10.54
N LEU A 135 3.57 10.23 -11.13
CA LEU A 135 4.02 11.25 -12.08
C LEU A 135 4.99 12.23 -11.42
N LEU A 136 4.68 12.72 -10.21
CA LEU A 136 5.57 13.62 -9.46
C LEU A 136 6.94 12.99 -9.18
N GLY A 137 6.95 11.73 -8.71
CA GLY A 137 8.16 10.98 -8.41
C GLY A 137 8.97 10.62 -9.65
N TYR A 138 8.30 10.10 -10.68
CA TYR A 138 8.92 9.62 -11.91
C TYR A 138 9.60 10.74 -12.70
N PHE A 139 8.94 11.90 -12.82
CA PHE A 139 9.47 13.05 -13.57
C PHE A 139 10.41 13.94 -12.75
N GLU A 140 10.69 13.59 -11.49
CA GLU A 140 11.56 14.38 -10.61
C GLU A 140 11.13 15.87 -10.54
N ILE A 141 9.81 16.14 -10.58
CA ILE A 141 9.26 17.51 -10.57
C ILE A 141 9.73 18.28 -9.33
N ILE A 142 9.96 17.55 -8.24
CA ILE A 142 10.49 18.06 -6.98
C ILE A 142 11.76 17.25 -6.65
N LYS A 143 12.81 17.95 -6.18
CA LYS A 143 14.05 17.33 -5.70
C LYS A 143 13.76 16.30 -4.61
N ILE A 144 14.30 15.08 -4.76
CA ILE A 144 14.00 13.95 -3.87
C ILE A 144 14.45 14.22 -2.42
N GLU A 145 15.52 14.97 -2.20
CA GLU A 145 16.01 15.30 -0.86
C GLU A 145 14.97 16.13 -0.10
N LYS A 146 14.28 17.04 -0.81
CA LYS A 146 13.18 17.82 -0.23
C LYS A 146 11.97 16.94 0.07
N LEU A 147 11.64 16.00 -0.82
CA LEU A 147 10.54 15.07 -0.60
C LEU A 147 10.77 14.16 0.61
N THR A 148 11.97 13.60 0.73
CA THR A 148 12.38 12.76 1.86
C THR A 148 12.39 13.56 3.17
N PHE A 149 12.87 14.81 3.15
CA PHE A 149 12.81 15.69 4.32
C PHE A 149 11.36 16.00 4.75
N ILE A 150 10.48 16.33 3.78
CA ILE A 150 9.05 16.55 4.03
C ILE A 150 8.41 15.27 4.60
N TYR A 151 8.74 14.10 4.05
CA TYR A 151 8.25 12.81 4.55
C TYR A 151 8.60 12.62 6.04
N TRP A 152 9.85 12.89 6.45
CA TRP A 152 10.25 12.78 7.85
C TRP A 152 9.53 13.75 8.78
N ILE A 153 9.30 14.99 8.33
CA ILE A 153 8.50 15.96 9.08
C ILE A 153 7.07 15.44 9.24
N LEU A 154 6.42 15.04 8.15
CA LEU A 154 5.06 14.52 8.19
C LEU A 154 4.96 13.26 9.08
N PHE A 155 5.95 12.39 9.03
CA PHE A 155 6.02 11.20 9.89
C PHE A 155 6.16 11.55 11.37
N ALA A 156 6.93 12.59 11.72
CA ALA A 156 6.99 13.09 13.09
C ALA A 156 5.63 13.65 13.55
N VAL A 157 4.96 14.44 12.71
CA VAL A 157 3.60 14.96 12.99
C VAL A 157 2.60 13.81 13.13
N TYR A 158 2.73 12.75 12.33
CA TYR A 158 1.91 11.54 12.44
C TYR A 158 2.05 10.86 13.80
N ILE A 159 3.27 10.67 14.30
CA ILE A 159 3.50 10.05 15.62
C ILE A 159 2.82 10.89 16.71
N VAL A 160 3.04 12.20 16.71
CA VAL A 160 2.42 13.11 17.68
C VAL A 160 0.89 13.04 17.59
N THR A 161 0.33 13.08 16.38
CA THR A 161 -1.12 13.00 16.16
C THR A 161 -1.69 11.66 16.62
N THR A 162 -0.97 10.56 16.39
CA THR A 162 -1.38 9.22 16.84
C THR A 162 -1.49 9.16 18.36
N ILE A 163 -0.49 9.71 19.08
CA ILE A 163 -0.50 9.79 20.54
C ILE A 163 -1.67 10.65 21.02
N VAL A 164 -1.88 11.81 20.41
CA VAL A 164 -2.98 12.73 20.77
C VAL A 164 -4.35 12.07 20.55
N VAL A 165 -4.56 11.40 19.40
CA VAL A 165 -5.81 10.67 19.11
C VAL A 165 -6.01 9.56 20.12
N PHE A 166 -4.95 8.79 20.45
CA PHE A 166 -5.02 7.72 21.44
C PHE A 166 -5.42 8.25 22.82
N VAL A 167 -4.76 9.30 23.32
CA VAL A 167 -5.12 9.94 24.60
C VAL A 167 -6.55 10.48 24.57
N THR A 168 -6.96 11.10 23.46
CA THR A 168 -8.30 11.69 23.32
C THR A 168 -9.40 10.63 23.42
N ILE A 169 -9.17 9.41 22.90
CA ILE A 169 -10.11 8.28 23.03
C ILE A 169 -10.37 7.94 24.50
N PHE A 170 -9.37 8.03 25.38
CA PHE A 170 -9.54 7.73 26.81
C PHE A 170 -10.03 8.92 27.64
N VAL A 171 -9.73 10.14 27.22
CA VAL A 171 -10.03 11.36 28.01
C VAL A 171 -11.39 11.96 27.68
N THR A 172 -11.86 11.85 26.44
CA THR A 172 -13.02 12.60 25.95
C THR A 172 -14.11 11.68 25.39
N SER A 173 -15.34 11.82 25.91
CA SER A 173 -16.54 11.15 25.36
C SER A 173 -17.23 11.95 24.24
N ASN A 174 -16.74 13.14 23.90
CA ASN A 174 -17.32 14.00 22.86
C ASN A 174 -17.05 13.44 21.45
N SER A 175 -18.12 12.93 20.83
CA SER A 175 -18.09 12.33 19.49
C SER A 175 -17.65 13.31 18.39
N LYS A 176 -17.94 14.62 18.50
CA LYS A 176 -17.57 15.61 17.47
C LYS A 176 -16.07 15.89 17.43
N THR A 177 -15.43 15.96 18.59
CA THR A 177 -13.97 16.13 18.69
C THR A 177 -13.25 14.91 18.13
N LEU A 178 -13.74 13.71 18.46
CA LEU A 178 -13.21 12.45 17.95
C LEU A 178 -13.32 12.36 16.42
N LEU A 179 -14.46 12.80 15.87
CA LEU A 179 -14.70 12.85 14.42
C LEU A 179 -13.71 13.76 13.70
N THR A 180 -13.54 14.99 14.20
CA THR A 180 -12.65 15.99 13.61
C THR A 180 -11.20 15.50 13.62
N MET A 181 -10.75 14.96 14.75
CA MET A 181 -9.40 14.40 14.89
C MET A 181 -9.18 13.16 14.00
N SER A 182 -10.20 12.31 13.87
CA SER A 182 -10.19 11.15 12.97
C SER A 182 -10.02 11.56 11.51
N ASN A 183 -10.76 12.58 11.06
CA ASN A 183 -10.65 13.08 9.68
C ASN A 183 -9.30 13.75 9.41
N PHE A 184 -8.80 14.56 10.34
CA PHE A 184 -7.46 15.15 10.25
C PHE A 184 -6.37 14.08 10.17
N TYR A 185 -6.48 13.04 11.00
CA TYR A 185 -5.58 11.90 11.00
C TYR A 185 -5.58 11.16 9.64
N SER A 186 -6.75 10.90 9.06
CA SER A 186 -6.85 10.29 7.74
C SER A 186 -6.26 11.15 6.63
N PHE A 187 -6.49 12.47 6.65
CA PHE A 187 -5.88 13.39 5.69
C PHE A 187 -4.35 13.41 5.79
N LEU A 188 -3.83 13.39 7.01
CA LEU A 188 -2.39 13.36 7.27
C LEU A 188 -1.75 12.07 6.76
N ILE A 189 -2.37 10.91 7.00
CA ILE A 189 -1.89 9.64 6.43
C ILE A 189 -1.94 9.66 4.90
N ILE A 190 -3.04 10.14 4.29
CA ILE A 190 -3.14 10.23 2.82
C ILE A 190 -1.98 11.07 2.27
N THR A 191 -1.63 12.18 2.93
CA THR A 191 -0.50 13.03 2.54
C THR A 191 0.84 12.31 2.67
N ILE A 192 1.08 11.58 3.76
CA ILE A 192 2.30 10.78 3.96
C ILE A 192 2.42 9.71 2.88
N VAL A 193 1.35 8.96 2.64
CA VAL A 193 1.34 7.86 1.66
C VAL A 193 1.51 8.41 0.24
N PHE A 194 0.96 9.60 -0.05
CA PHE A 194 1.19 10.29 -1.32
C PHE A 194 2.68 10.61 -1.52
N VAL A 195 3.32 11.24 -0.53
CA VAL A 195 4.77 11.55 -0.57
C VAL A 195 5.61 10.26 -0.65
N SER A 196 5.27 9.23 0.12
CA SER A 196 5.93 7.92 0.09
C SER A 196 5.82 7.26 -1.28
N THR A 197 4.65 7.33 -1.91
CA THR A 197 4.42 6.78 -3.25
C THR A 197 5.27 7.50 -4.28
N ALA A 198 5.39 8.83 -4.20
CA ALA A 198 6.27 9.60 -5.08
C ALA A 198 7.75 9.19 -4.90
N ILE A 199 8.21 8.97 -3.67
CA ILE A 199 9.56 8.44 -3.38
C ILE A 199 9.73 7.05 -3.98
N ASP A 200 8.76 6.14 -3.80
CA ASP A 200 8.80 4.79 -4.34
C ASP A 200 8.91 4.79 -5.88
N PHE A 201 8.16 5.64 -6.58
CA PHE A 201 8.25 5.76 -8.04
C PHE A 201 9.60 6.32 -8.51
N TYR A 202 10.18 7.27 -7.76
CA TYR A 202 11.53 7.76 -8.03
C TYR A 202 12.57 6.63 -7.88
N LEU A 203 12.52 5.88 -6.76
CA LEU A 203 13.44 4.77 -6.50
C LEU A 203 13.27 3.64 -7.52
N LEU A 204 12.02 3.34 -7.89
CA LEU A 204 11.68 2.37 -8.92
C LEU A 204 12.28 2.76 -10.27
N ARG A 205 12.22 4.05 -10.66
CA ARG A 205 12.88 4.54 -11.88
C ARG A 205 14.40 4.35 -11.82
N LYS A 206 15.05 4.79 -10.73
CA LYS A 206 16.51 4.66 -10.57
C LYS A 206 16.95 3.18 -10.58
N LYS A 207 16.19 2.30 -9.94
CA LYS A 207 16.48 0.87 -9.94
C LYS A 207 16.27 0.26 -11.33
N ALA A 208 15.23 0.67 -12.06
CA ALA A 208 15.01 0.24 -13.44
C ALA A 208 16.16 0.66 -14.38
N GLU A 209 16.71 1.86 -14.20
CA GLU A 209 17.91 2.34 -14.92
C GLU A 209 19.14 1.46 -14.60
N SER A 210 19.30 1.00 -13.35
CA SER A 210 20.42 0.12 -12.97
C SER A 210 20.37 -1.28 -13.60
N PHE A 211 19.18 -1.76 -13.98
CA PHE A 211 18.99 -3.03 -14.68
C PHE A 211 19.19 -2.94 -16.20
N GLU A 212 19.48 -1.75 -16.72
CA GLU A 212 19.84 -1.56 -18.12
C GLU A 212 21.25 -2.13 -18.39
N THR A 213 22.17 -2.05 -17.43
CA THR A 213 23.58 -2.43 -17.61
C THR A 213 23.95 -3.85 -17.14
N THR A 214 23.13 -4.47 -16.29
CA THR A 214 23.42 -5.78 -15.67
C THR A 214 22.13 -6.51 -15.33
N VAL A 215 21.92 -7.71 -15.90
CA VAL A 215 20.67 -8.48 -15.71
C VAL A 215 20.97 -9.80 -14.98
N ASP A 216 21.02 -9.76 -13.65
CA ASP A 216 20.69 -10.96 -12.88
C ASP A 216 19.15 -11.06 -12.83
N LYS A 217 18.60 -12.04 -13.57
CA LYS A 217 17.16 -12.31 -13.62
C LYS A 217 16.57 -12.54 -12.22
N LYS A 218 17.34 -13.14 -11.30
CA LYS A 218 16.85 -13.40 -9.93
C LYS A 218 16.75 -12.11 -9.13
N GLU A 219 17.73 -11.21 -9.25
CA GLU A 219 17.67 -9.91 -8.59
C GLU A 219 16.53 -9.06 -9.15
N LEU A 220 16.35 -9.06 -10.47
CA LEU A 220 15.26 -8.33 -11.14
C LEU A 220 13.89 -8.74 -10.59
N VAL A 221 13.62 -10.05 -10.46
CA VAL A 221 12.36 -10.56 -9.86
C VAL A 221 12.24 -10.16 -8.39
N LYS A 222 13.31 -10.28 -7.60
CA LYS A 222 13.30 -9.92 -6.17
C LYS A 222 12.93 -8.45 -5.97
N GLU A 223 13.57 -7.57 -6.72
CA GLU A 223 13.36 -6.12 -6.61
C GLU A 223 11.97 -5.73 -7.12
N ALA A 224 11.53 -6.31 -8.25
CA ALA A 224 10.21 -6.04 -8.79
C ALA A 224 9.11 -6.42 -7.79
N LEU A 225 9.27 -7.56 -7.12
CA LEU A 225 8.35 -8.03 -6.09
C LEU A 225 8.32 -7.11 -4.86
N MET A 226 9.47 -6.60 -4.40
CA MET A 226 9.49 -5.65 -3.27
C MET A 226 8.82 -4.32 -3.61
N PHE A 227 9.11 -3.74 -4.78
CA PHE A 227 8.43 -2.51 -5.21
C PHE A 227 6.92 -2.72 -5.37
N SER A 228 6.50 -3.86 -5.90
CA SER A 228 5.08 -4.18 -6.06
C SER A 228 4.34 -4.28 -4.73
N VAL A 229 4.95 -4.93 -3.73
CA VAL A 229 4.38 -5.03 -2.38
C VAL A 229 4.34 -3.67 -1.70
N SER A 230 5.38 -2.84 -1.86
CA SER A 230 5.40 -1.47 -1.32
C SER A 230 4.26 -0.63 -1.92
N LEU A 231 4.15 -0.61 -3.25
CA LEU A 231 3.10 0.11 -3.96
C LEU A 231 1.70 -0.41 -3.59
N PHE A 232 1.52 -1.72 -3.48
CA PHE A 232 0.26 -2.31 -3.04
C PHE A 232 -0.07 -1.97 -1.57
N SER A 233 0.91 -1.91 -0.69
CA SER A 233 0.73 -1.45 0.69
C SER A 233 0.27 0.00 0.75
N ASN A 234 0.91 0.89 -0.03
CA ASN A 234 0.49 2.28 -0.16
C ASN A 234 -0.94 2.39 -0.70
N TYR A 235 -1.28 1.61 -1.73
CA TYR A 235 -2.63 1.52 -2.27
C TYR A 235 -3.65 1.14 -1.18
N VAL A 236 -3.39 0.06 -0.44
CA VAL A 236 -4.27 -0.41 0.64
C VAL A 236 -4.43 0.64 1.74
N GLN A 237 -3.35 1.30 2.13
CA GLN A 237 -3.42 2.37 3.14
C GLN A 237 -4.31 3.52 2.67
N LEU A 238 -4.21 3.93 1.41
CA LEU A 238 -5.10 4.94 0.82
C LEU A 238 -6.56 4.47 0.81
N VAL A 239 -6.83 3.22 0.38
CA VAL A 239 -8.19 2.62 0.44
C VAL A 239 -8.76 2.74 1.84
N LEU A 240 -8.00 2.35 2.86
CA LEU A 240 -8.44 2.40 4.25
C LEU A 240 -8.76 3.82 4.72
N GLN A 241 -7.90 4.79 4.42
CA GLN A 241 -8.18 6.18 4.83
C GLN A 241 -9.39 6.77 4.10
N ILE A 242 -9.59 6.44 2.83
CA ILE A 242 -10.73 6.92 2.05
C ILE A 242 -12.03 6.26 2.53
N LEU A 243 -12.03 4.96 2.79
CA LEU A 243 -13.15 4.25 3.41
C LEU A 243 -13.53 4.89 4.75
N ARG A 244 -12.53 5.23 5.57
CA ARG A 244 -12.73 5.89 6.87
C ARG A 244 -13.37 7.26 6.71
N LEU A 245 -12.88 8.10 5.79
CA LEU A 245 -13.46 9.41 5.51
C LEU A 245 -14.93 9.33 5.05
N PHE A 246 -15.28 8.35 4.21
CA PHE A 246 -16.66 8.17 3.76
C PHE A 246 -17.61 7.64 4.83
N SER A 247 -17.09 6.87 5.80
CA SER A 247 -17.88 6.36 6.93
C SER A 247 -18.30 7.47 7.89
N PHE A 248 -17.39 8.41 8.16
CA PHE A 248 -17.56 9.45 9.17
C PHE A 248 -18.40 10.65 8.72
N ASN A 249 -18.52 10.90 7.41
CA ASN A 249 -19.39 11.96 6.86
C ASN A 249 -20.90 11.62 6.88
N LYS A 250 -21.31 10.52 7.51
CA LYS A 250 -22.71 10.08 7.58
C LYS A 250 -23.41 10.33 8.93
N ASN A 251 -22.68 10.75 9.96
CA ASN A 251 -23.22 11.10 11.27
C ASN A 251 -23.10 12.62 11.51
#